data_AF-A0A9E0APU4-F1
#
_entry.id   AF-A0A9E0APU4-F1
#
_cell.length_a   1.000
_cell.length_b   1.000
_cell.length_c   1.000
_cell.angle_alpha   90.00
_cell.angle_beta   90.00
_cell.angle_gamma   90.00
#
_symmetry.space_group_name_H-M   'P 1'
#
loop_
_entity.id
_entity.type
_entity.pdbx_description
1 polymer ?
#
loop_
_entity_poly.entity_id
_entity_poly.type
_entity_poly.pdbx_seq_one_letter_code
_entity_poly.pdbx_strand_id
1 'polypeptide(L)'
;MKSNLLKYAILSAFALTTVFSSCKKDEDDDQPTPTTGSLSFELTHKVGSDPLVQNTVTYVNLDGDSFIVTKFRYYISNVVLKKSDGSTYAPSECYYLVDDSVSSSKTFTISDIPVGEYTSMTFLLGVDSTRNCSGAQSGALDALNGMFWSWNNGYIFLKLEGMSASASGGMFMYHVGGFKGTTNAIRTIAPDFNGDVVDMRAGKTSTIHMVANLAELFANP
;
A
#
# COMPACT_ATOMS: atom_id res chain seq x y z
N MET A 1 25.94 79.81 -10.88
CA MET A 1 25.45 78.52 -10.32
C MET A 1 26.00 77.38 -11.17
N LYS A 2 26.64 76.40 -10.51
CA LYS A 2 27.17 75.11 -11.01
C LYS A 2 28.36 75.20 -11.99
N SER A 3 29.63 75.20 -11.57
CA SER A 3 30.45 74.23 -10.81
C SER A 3 31.08 73.10 -11.64
N ASN A 4 32.41 73.18 -11.77
CA ASN A 4 33.42 72.13 -11.61
C ASN A 4 33.87 71.28 -12.82
N LEU A 5 35.10 71.61 -13.24
CA LEU A 5 36.14 70.69 -13.71
C LEU A 5 36.20 69.41 -12.86
N LEU A 6 36.46 68.25 -13.49
CA LEU A 6 37.52 67.35 -12.98
C LEU A 6 38.08 66.42 -14.07
N LYS A 7 39.42 66.38 -14.08
CA LYS A 7 40.37 65.59 -14.86
C LYS A 7 40.06 64.09 -14.74
N TYR A 8 40.50 63.26 -15.70
CA TYR A 8 41.39 62.11 -15.47
C TYR A 8 41.90 61.55 -16.81
N ALA A 9 43.17 61.81 -17.09
CA ALA A 9 44.04 60.90 -17.83
C ALA A 9 44.74 60.03 -16.79
N ILE A 10 44.86 58.71 -17.02
CA ILE A 10 46.02 57.88 -16.70
C ILE A 10 45.84 56.54 -17.43
N LEU A 11 46.86 56.24 -18.23
CA LEU A 11 47.13 55.00 -18.94
C LEU A 11 47.98 54.11 -18.02
N SER A 12 47.93 52.79 -18.25
CA SER A 12 48.92 51.74 -17.93
C SER A 12 48.75 50.84 -16.69
N ALA A 13 48.36 49.59 -16.99
CA ALA A 13 49.11 48.32 -16.82
C ALA A 13 49.26 47.63 -15.44
N PHE A 14 49.24 46.28 -15.52
CA PHE A 14 49.61 45.26 -14.51
C PHE A 14 48.61 45.04 -13.36
N ALA A 15 48.18 43.85 -12.96
CA ALA A 15 48.54 42.47 -13.29
C ALA A 15 47.31 41.56 -13.04
N LEU A 16 47.08 40.59 -13.92
CA LEU A 16 46.02 39.59 -13.78
C LEU A 16 46.52 38.48 -12.84
N THR A 17 46.19 38.57 -11.55
CA THR A 17 46.41 37.48 -10.59
C THR A 17 45.28 36.46 -10.71
N THR A 18 45.51 35.42 -11.51
CA THR A 18 44.70 34.20 -11.50
C THR A 18 44.93 33.47 -10.18
N VAL A 19 44.00 33.62 -9.24
CA VAL A 19 43.95 32.80 -8.04
C VAL A 19 43.46 31.41 -8.48
N PHE A 20 44.37 30.46 -8.62
CA PHE A 20 44.02 29.05 -8.74
C PHE A 20 43.42 28.62 -7.40
N SER A 21 42.09 28.64 -7.32
CA SER A 21 41.36 27.96 -6.26
C SER A 21 41.55 26.47 -6.49
N SER A 22 42.50 25.89 -5.76
CA SER A 22 42.68 24.45 -5.65
C SER A 22 41.39 23.89 -5.06
N CYS A 23 40.52 23.36 -5.91
CA CYS A 23 39.43 22.51 -5.48
C CYS A 23 40.06 21.34 -4.75
N LYS A 24 39.92 21.33 -3.43
CA LYS A 24 40.15 20.11 -2.65
C LYS A 24 39.19 19.08 -3.22
N LYS A 25 39.77 17.96 -3.62
CA LYS A 25 39.04 16.78 -4.05
C LYS A 25 38.36 16.28 -2.78
N ASP A 26 37.09 16.61 -2.62
CA ASP A 26 36.29 16.12 -1.51
C ASP A 26 36.29 14.59 -1.57
N GLU A 27 36.50 13.99 -0.40
CA GLU A 27 36.65 12.55 -0.19
C GLU A 27 35.40 11.84 -0.73
N ASP A 28 35.62 10.72 -1.44
CA ASP A 28 34.55 9.79 -1.85
C ASP A 28 33.72 9.43 -0.61
N ASP A 29 32.50 9.96 -0.54
CA ASP A 29 31.48 9.47 0.36
C ASP A 29 31.06 8.09 -0.19
N ASP A 30 31.72 7.04 0.31
CA ASP A 30 31.37 5.62 0.11
C ASP A 30 29.99 5.30 0.76
N GLN A 31 28.95 6.08 0.44
CA GLN A 31 27.57 5.69 0.69
C GLN A 31 27.25 4.57 -0.29
N PRO A 32 26.92 3.35 0.18
CA PRO A 32 26.50 2.28 -0.71
C PRO A 32 25.30 2.77 -1.53
N THR A 33 25.44 2.73 -2.86
CA THR A 33 24.37 3.13 -3.77
C THR A 33 23.16 2.23 -3.47
N PRO A 34 21.95 2.79 -3.22
CA PRO A 34 20.81 1.97 -2.87
C PRO A 34 20.57 0.90 -3.95
N THR A 35 20.45 -0.36 -3.55
CA THR A 35 20.14 -1.48 -4.46
C THR A 35 18.68 -1.88 -4.42
N THR A 36 17.89 -1.12 -3.65
CA THR A 36 16.47 -1.34 -3.40
C THR A 36 15.67 -0.06 -3.59
N GLY A 37 14.39 -0.23 -3.89
CA GLY A 37 13.38 0.81 -3.86
C GLY A 37 12.19 0.43 -2.97
N SER A 38 11.15 1.24 -3.01
CA SER A 38 9.92 1.05 -2.25
C SER A 38 8.70 0.99 -3.16
N LEU A 39 7.67 0.27 -2.73
CA LEU A 39 6.38 0.19 -3.39
C LEU A 39 5.29 0.63 -2.43
N SER A 40 4.65 1.75 -2.76
CA SER A 40 3.48 2.27 -2.04
C SER A 40 2.20 1.70 -2.68
N PHE A 41 1.27 1.29 -1.84
CA PHE A 41 -0.05 0.83 -2.22
C PHE A 41 -1.07 1.82 -1.73
N GLU A 42 -1.95 2.28 -2.61
CA GLU A 42 -3.06 3.17 -2.28
C GLU A 42 -4.38 2.50 -2.65
N LEU A 43 -5.22 2.29 -1.65
CA LEU A 43 -6.47 1.54 -1.79
C LEU A 43 -7.66 2.48 -1.86
N THR A 44 -8.52 2.20 -2.83
CA THR A 44 -9.84 2.80 -2.95
C THR A 44 -10.90 1.72 -2.86
N HIS A 45 -12.01 2.05 -2.21
CA HIS A 45 -13.12 1.14 -1.97
C HIS A 45 -14.34 1.60 -2.75
N LYS A 46 -15.02 0.66 -3.40
CA LYS A 46 -16.24 0.92 -4.16
C LYS A 46 -17.26 -0.19 -4.00
N VAL A 47 -18.50 0.09 -4.33
CA VAL A 47 -19.58 -0.88 -4.52
C VAL A 47 -20.10 -0.72 -5.94
N GLY A 48 -19.73 -1.64 -6.84
CA GLY A 48 -20.04 -1.50 -8.26
C GLY A 48 -19.26 -0.35 -8.90
N SER A 49 -19.97 0.69 -9.33
CA SER A 49 -19.39 1.93 -9.86
C SER A 49 -19.15 3.00 -8.80
N ASP A 50 -19.80 2.89 -7.63
CA ASP A 50 -19.92 4.00 -6.69
C ASP A 50 -18.86 3.89 -5.59
N PRO A 51 -18.26 5.01 -5.14
CA PRO A 51 -17.37 5.00 -3.98
C PRO A 51 -18.07 4.41 -2.74
N LEU A 52 -17.33 3.63 -1.95
CA LEU A 52 -17.85 3.13 -0.69
C LEU A 52 -17.95 4.29 0.31
N VAL A 53 -19.18 4.57 0.72
CA VAL A 53 -19.56 5.46 1.83
C VAL A 53 -20.33 4.65 2.86
N GLN A 54 -19.79 4.58 4.07
CA GLN A 54 -20.41 3.82 5.17
C GLN A 54 -21.56 4.60 5.83
N ASN A 55 -22.49 3.85 6.44
CA ASN A 55 -23.60 4.29 7.27
C ASN A 55 -24.73 5.09 6.60
N THR A 56 -24.48 5.74 5.46
CA THR A 56 -25.43 6.70 4.86
C THR A 56 -25.93 6.31 3.47
N VAL A 57 -25.13 5.60 2.67
CA VAL A 57 -25.49 5.23 1.30
C VAL A 57 -26.05 3.81 1.28
N THR A 58 -27.18 3.66 0.59
CA THR A 58 -27.78 2.36 0.29
C THR A 58 -27.31 1.87 -1.07
N TYR A 59 -26.79 0.65 -1.10
CA TYR A 59 -26.39 -0.07 -2.30
C TYR A 59 -27.37 -1.20 -2.57
N VAL A 60 -27.27 -1.80 -3.76
CA VAL A 60 -28.05 -2.98 -4.16
C VAL A 60 -27.08 -4.06 -4.63
N ASN A 61 -27.21 -5.28 -4.10
CA ASN A 61 -26.38 -6.41 -4.53
C ASN A 61 -26.94 -7.04 -5.84
N LEU A 62 -26.28 -8.07 -6.36
CA LEU A 62 -26.72 -8.73 -7.59
C LEU A 62 -28.07 -9.45 -7.46
N ASP A 63 -28.47 -9.82 -6.24
CA ASP A 63 -29.75 -10.48 -5.95
C ASP A 63 -30.90 -9.47 -5.77
N GLY A 64 -30.63 -8.16 -5.85
CA GLY A 64 -31.61 -7.09 -5.71
C GLY A 64 -31.86 -6.65 -4.26
N ASP A 65 -31.13 -7.19 -3.29
CA ASP A 65 -31.23 -6.80 -1.89
C ASP A 65 -30.54 -5.46 -1.64
N SER A 66 -31.24 -4.56 -0.95
CA SER A 66 -30.68 -3.29 -0.52
C SER A 66 -29.89 -3.44 0.78
N PHE A 67 -28.76 -2.74 0.87
CA PHE A 67 -27.92 -2.79 2.05
C PHE A 67 -27.12 -1.49 2.26
N ILE A 68 -26.79 -1.21 3.52
CA ILE A 68 -25.89 -0.14 3.95
C ILE A 68 -24.68 -0.80 4.61
N VAL A 69 -23.48 -0.42 4.20
CA VAL A 69 -22.25 -0.89 4.84
C VAL A 69 -21.97 -0.06 6.09
N THR A 70 -21.74 -0.69 7.23
CA THR A 70 -21.38 -0.01 8.50
C THR A 70 -19.96 -0.32 8.95
N LYS A 71 -19.35 -1.39 8.41
CA LYS A 71 -17.95 -1.71 8.64
C LYS A 71 -17.38 -2.51 7.47
N PHE A 72 -16.19 -2.14 7.02
CA PHE A 72 -15.42 -2.92 6.07
C PHE A 72 -13.94 -2.94 6.44
N ARG A 73 -13.42 -4.12 6.79
CA ARG A 73 -12.02 -4.35 7.15
C ARG A 73 -11.52 -5.65 6.56
N TYR A 74 -10.23 -5.71 6.23
CA TYR A 74 -9.61 -6.95 5.75
C TYR A 74 -8.09 -6.91 5.87
N TYR A 75 -7.48 -8.09 5.81
CA TYR A 75 -6.03 -8.25 5.79
C TYR A 75 -5.50 -8.42 4.36
N ILE A 76 -4.44 -7.68 4.03
CA ILE A 76 -3.54 -8.00 2.93
C ILE A 76 -2.25 -8.52 3.55
N SER A 77 -1.82 -9.71 3.12
CA SER A 77 -0.58 -10.30 3.61
C SER A 77 0.18 -11.09 2.56
N ASN A 78 1.41 -11.49 2.88
CA ASN A 78 2.22 -12.41 2.07
C ASN A 78 2.32 -11.98 0.60
N VAL A 79 2.67 -10.71 0.37
CA VAL A 79 2.86 -10.16 -0.99
C VAL A 79 4.02 -10.88 -1.66
N VAL A 80 3.84 -11.22 -2.94
CA VAL A 80 4.88 -11.76 -3.82
C VAL A 80 4.86 -10.97 -5.11
N LEU A 81 6.00 -10.39 -5.46
CA LEU A 81 6.18 -9.62 -6.69
C LEU A 81 6.85 -10.50 -7.74
N LYS A 82 6.35 -10.47 -8.98
CA LYS A 82 6.93 -11.22 -10.10
C LYS A 82 7.71 -10.29 -11.02
N LYS A 83 8.98 -10.63 -11.29
CA LYS A 83 9.87 -9.91 -12.19
C LYS A 83 9.60 -10.26 -13.65
N SER A 84 10.04 -9.39 -14.57
CA SER A 84 9.96 -9.62 -16.02
C SER A 84 10.77 -10.84 -16.49
N ASP A 85 11.83 -11.21 -15.77
CA ASP A 85 12.62 -12.44 -16.00
C ASP A 85 11.94 -13.74 -15.50
N GLY A 86 10.76 -13.62 -14.89
CA GLY A 86 9.99 -14.75 -14.36
C GLY A 86 10.32 -15.14 -12.92
N SER A 87 11.39 -14.60 -12.32
CA SER A 87 11.70 -14.80 -10.91
C SER A 87 10.74 -14.01 -9.99
N THR A 88 10.72 -14.36 -8.70
CA THR A 88 9.82 -13.74 -7.72
C THR A 88 10.58 -13.18 -6.53
N TYR A 89 10.06 -12.10 -5.97
CA TYR A 89 10.51 -11.52 -4.70
C TYR A 89 9.37 -11.48 -3.69
N ALA A 90 9.57 -12.06 -2.52
CA ALA A 90 8.63 -12.02 -1.41
C ALA A 90 9.26 -11.21 -0.27
N PRO A 91 8.74 -10.01 0.05
CA PRO A 91 9.22 -9.26 1.20
C PRO A 91 8.90 -9.99 2.50
N SER A 92 9.78 -9.88 3.49
CA SER A 92 9.54 -10.43 4.83
C SER A 92 8.44 -9.66 5.56
N GLU A 93 7.64 -10.34 6.39
CA GLU A 93 6.71 -9.71 7.35
C GLU A 93 5.70 -8.72 6.72
N CYS A 94 4.98 -9.16 5.69
CA CYS A 94 3.90 -8.38 5.06
C CYS A 94 2.55 -8.70 5.70
N TYR A 95 2.09 -7.87 6.64
CA TYR A 95 0.72 -7.92 7.18
C TYR A 95 0.16 -6.51 7.33
N TYR A 96 -0.92 -6.23 6.63
CA TYR A 96 -1.56 -4.92 6.62
C TYR A 96 -3.04 -5.09 6.92
N LEU A 97 -3.52 -4.41 7.95
CA LEU A 97 -4.95 -4.29 8.24
C LEU A 97 -5.47 -3.06 7.53
N VAL A 98 -6.37 -3.25 6.58
CA VAL A 98 -7.10 -2.17 5.93
C VAL A 98 -8.44 -2.01 6.62
N ASP A 99 -8.73 -0.80 7.09
CA ASP A 99 -10.02 -0.38 7.62
C ASP A 99 -10.50 0.82 6.79
N ASP A 100 -11.59 0.66 6.05
CA ASP A 100 -12.09 1.72 5.18
C ASP A 100 -12.41 3.01 5.94
N SER A 101 -12.79 2.90 7.22
CA SER A 101 -13.08 4.06 8.07
C SER A 101 -11.82 4.81 8.57
N VAL A 102 -10.63 4.25 8.35
CA VAL A 102 -9.35 4.81 8.78
C VAL A 102 -8.48 5.11 7.55
N SER A 103 -8.44 6.37 7.11
CA SER A 103 -7.73 6.78 5.89
C SER A 103 -6.26 6.37 5.84
N SER A 104 -5.54 6.42 6.97
CA SER A 104 -4.12 6.02 7.03
C SER A 104 -3.89 4.53 6.85
N SER A 105 -4.92 3.68 7.04
CA SER A 105 -4.83 2.24 6.80
C SER A 105 -5.04 1.84 5.34
N LYS A 106 -5.52 2.78 4.51
CA LYS A 106 -5.71 2.60 3.06
C LYS A 106 -4.44 2.86 2.26
N THR A 107 -3.33 3.14 2.94
CA THR A 107 -2.02 3.27 2.31
C THR A 107 -1.01 2.46 3.09
N PHE A 108 -0.17 1.69 2.40
CA PHE A 108 0.97 1.02 3.02
C PHE A 108 2.15 0.94 2.06
N THR A 109 3.36 0.88 2.62
CA THR A 109 4.60 0.84 1.84
C THR A 109 5.37 -0.42 2.17
N ILE A 110 5.86 -1.09 1.13
CA ILE A 110 6.84 -2.17 1.21
C ILE A 110 8.19 -1.56 0.81
N SER A 111 9.16 -1.64 1.70
CA SER A 111 10.53 -1.18 1.46
C SER A 111 11.45 -2.33 1.08
N ASP A 112 12.68 -1.99 0.71
CA ASP A 112 13.76 -2.95 0.45
C ASP A 112 13.49 -3.93 -0.70
N ILE A 113 12.68 -3.51 -1.67
CA ILE A 113 12.40 -4.29 -2.88
C ILE A 113 13.59 -4.15 -3.83
N PRO A 114 14.23 -5.25 -4.27
CA PRO A 114 15.34 -5.20 -5.20
C PRO A 114 14.96 -4.47 -6.48
N VAL A 115 15.90 -3.66 -6.99
CA VAL A 115 15.73 -2.99 -8.28
C VAL A 115 15.44 -3.99 -9.41
N GLY A 116 14.66 -3.53 -10.38
CA GLY A 116 14.24 -4.32 -11.52
C GLY A 116 12.80 -4.06 -11.95
N GLU A 117 12.40 -4.74 -13.02
CA GLU A 117 11.07 -4.61 -13.61
C GLU A 117 10.13 -5.69 -13.08
N TYR A 118 8.99 -5.28 -12.54
CA TYR A 118 7.95 -6.18 -12.04
C TYR A 118 6.68 -6.08 -12.89
N THR A 119 6.09 -7.23 -13.19
CA THR A 119 4.97 -7.36 -14.16
C THR A 119 3.64 -7.72 -13.51
N SER A 120 3.69 -8.32 -12.31
CA SER A 120 2.48 -8.66 -11.55
C SER A 120 2.82 -8.87 -10.08
N MET A 121 1.77 -9.06 -9.27
CA MET A 121 1.92 -9.49 -7.89
C MET A 121 0.86 -10.51 -7.50
N THR A 122 1.10 -11.20 -6.39
CA THR A 122 0.07 -11.93 -5.67
C THR A 122 0.11 -11.54 -4.20
N PHE A 123 -1.02 -11.62 -3.51
CA PHE A 123 -1.10 -11.46 -2.07
C PHE A 123 -2.21 -12.35 -1.50
N LEU A 124 -2.17 -12.59 -0.20
CA LEU A 124 -3.27 -13.24 0.51
C LEU A 124 -4.27 -12.19 0.99
N LEU A 125 -5.55 -12.42 0.71
CA LEU A 125 -6.64 -11.82 1.45
C LEU A 125 -6.86 -12.66 2.71
N GLY A 126 -6.30 -12.18 3.83
CA GLY A 126 -6.32 -12.89 5.10
C GLY A 126 -4.96 -13.02 5.76
N VAL A 127 -4.81 -14.03 6.60
CA VAL A 127 -3.60 -14.31 7.38
C VAL A 127 -3.22 -15.78 7.16
N ASP A 128 -1.94 -16.07 6.93
CA ASP A 128 -1.47 -17.43 6.71
C ASP A 128 -1.61 -18.33 7.96
N SER A 129 -1.52 -19.65 7.75
CA SER A 129 -1.73 -20.63 8.82
C SER A 129 -0.72 -20.54 9.95
N THR A 130 0.51 -20.12 9.66
CA THR A 130 1.59 -20.01 10.65
C THR A 130 1.21 -18.93 11.64
N ARG A 131 0.91 -17.73 11.14
CA ARG A 131 0.51 -16.58 11.96
C ARG A 131 -0.79 -16.77 12.71
N ASN A 132 -1.76 -17.49 12.14
CA ASN A 132 -2.97 -17.86 12.87
C ASN A 132 -2.69 -18.74 14.09
N CYS A 133 -1.54 -19.44 14.14
CA CYS A 133 -1.14 -20.28 15.27
C CYS A 133 -0.10 -19.60 16.19
N SER A 134 0.27 -18.34 15.92
CA SER A 134 1.41 -17.67 16.57
C SER A 134 1.02 -16.75 17.73
N GLY A 135 0.29 -17.23 18.74
CA GLY A 135 0.15 -16.50 20.02
C GLY A 135 -0.23 -15.02 19.92
N ALA A 136 -0.04 -14.27 21.03
CA ALA A 136 -0.34 -12.84 21.06
C ALA A 136 0.59 -12.09 20.11
N GLN A 137 0.00 -11.27 19.25
CA GLN A 137 0.70 -10.49 18.23
C GLN A 137 0.37 -9.00 18.37
N SER A 138 1.13 -8.16 17.66
CA SER A 138 1.01 -6.70 17.69
C SER A 138 0.89 -6.14 16.26
N GLY A 139 0.77 -4.82 16.14
CA GLY A 139 0.65 -4.15 14.85
C GLY A 139 -0.67 -4.49 14.15
N ALA A 140 -0.61 -4.83 12.85
CA ALA A 140 -1.81 -5.22 12.09
C ALA A 140 -2.53 -6.42 12.71
N LEU A 141 -1.78 -7.36 13.29
CA LEU A 141 -2.29 -8.61 13.87
C LEU A 141 -2.61 -8.49 15.37
N ASP A 142 -2.63 -7.28 15.93
CA ASP A 142 -3.07 -7.07 17.31
C ASP A 142 -4.54 -7.48 17.50
N ALA A 143 -4.82 -8.27 18.53
CA ALA A 143 -6.17 -8.71 18.88
C ALA A 143 -7.10 -7.53 19.22
N LEU A 144 -6.55 -6.40 19.68
CA LEU A 144 -7.30 -5.18 19.97
C LEU A 144 -7.93 -4.53 18.72
N ASN A 145 -7.47 -4.90 17.53
CA ASN A 145 -8.06 -4.43 16.27
C ASN A 145 -9.46 -5.03 16.02
N GLY A 146 -9.91 -5.98 16.85
CA GLY A 146 -11.21 -6.63 16.74
C GLY A 146 -11.32 -7.53 15.51
N MET A 147 -10.18 -8.01 15.00
CA MET A 147 -10.07 -8.89 13.83
C MET A 147 -9.55 -10.29 14.21
N PHE A 148 -9.67 -10.65 15.49
CA PHE A 148 -9.23 -11.94 16.04
C PHE A 148 -10.37 -12.55 16.87
N TRP A 149 -10.73 -13.80 16.60
CA TRP A 149 -11.75 -14.50 17.37
C TRP A 149 -11.19 -15.12 18.64
N SER A 150 -10.21 -16.00 18.48
CA SER A 150 -9.59 -16.77 19.57
C SER A 150 -8.38 -17.51 19.05
N TRP A 151 -7.60 -18.10 19.96
CA TRP A 151 -6.46 -18.96 19.63
C TRP A 151 -6.82 -20.14 18.71
N ASN A 152 -8.03 -20.68 18.83
CA ASN A 152 -8.46 -21.85 18.06
C ASN A 152 -8.98 -21.47 16.67
N ASN A 153 -9.68 -20.34 16.57
CA ASN A 153 -10.35 -19.93 15.33
C ASN A 153 -9.51 -18.94 14.51
N GLY A 154 -8.52 -18.30 15.13
CA GLY A 154 -7.60 -17.37 14.49
C GLY A 154 -8.24 -16.03 14.12
N TYR A 155 -7.74 -15.47 13.02
CA TYR A 155 -8.10 -14.14 12.54
C TYR A 155 -9.34 -14.15 11.64
N ILE A 156 -10.08 -13.04 11.71
CA ILE A 156 -11.08 -12.65 10.73
C ILE A 156 -10.31 -12.02 9.56
N PHE A 157 -10.29 -12.68 8.42
CA PHE A 157 -9.58 -12.23 7.22
C PHE A 157 -10.28 -11.05 6.56
N LEU A 158 -11.61 -11.09 6.55
CA LEU A 158 -12.48 -10.04 6.03
C LEU A 158 -13.69 -9.88 6.94
N LYS A 159 -13.98 -8.63 7.30
CA LYS A 159 -15.11 -8.23 8.11
C LYS A 159 -15.94 -7.24 7.32
N LEU A 160 -17.16 -7.65 7.00
CA LEU A 160 -18.19 -6.81 6.42
C LEU A 160 -19.41 -6.84 7.35
N GLU A 161 -19.82 -5.67 7.83
CA GLU A 161 -21.04 -5.51 8.63
C GLU A 161 -21.92 -4.45 7.98
N GLY A 162 -23.23 -4.57 8.17
CA GLY A 162 -24.15 -3.62 7.60
C GLY A 162 -25.60 -3.79 8.03
N MET A 163 -26.45 -2.98 7.45
CA MET A 163 -27.91 -3.04 7.61
C MET A 163 -28.56 -3.46 6.30
N SER A 164 -29.60 -4.30 6.37
CA SER A 164 -30.41 -4.67 5.22
C SER A 164 -31.81 -5.02 5.69
N ALA A 165 -32.83 -4.63 4.93
CA ALA A 165 -34.22 -5.00 5.20
C ALA A 165 -34.45 -6.52 5.08
N SER A 166 -33.64 -7.21 4.28
CA SER A 166 -33.70 -8.66 4.08
C SER A 166 -33.03 -9.43 5.21
N ALA A 167 -32.24 -8.78 6.07
CA ALA A 167 -31.56 -9.42 7.19
C ALA A 167 -32.47 -9.52 8.43
N SER A 168 -32.44 -10.67 9.10
CA SER A 168 -33.16 -10.85 10.37
C SER A 168 -32.66 -9.86 11.42
N GLY A 169 -33.55 -9.01 11.94
CA GLY A 169 -33.19 -7.94 12.87
C GLY A 169 -32.56 -6.71 12.20
N GLY A 170 -32.59 -6.63 10.87
CA GLY A 170 -32.14 -5.46 10.10
C GLY A 170 -30.63 -5.34 9.94
N MET A 171 -29.85 -6.30 10.44
CA MET A 171 -28.38 -6.27 10.45
C MET A 171 -27.79 -7.56 9.88
N PHE A 172 -26.71 -7.45 9.12
CA PHE A 172 -25.92 -8.59 8.64
C PHE A 172 -24.46 -8.46 9.03
N MET A 173 -23.80 -9.61 9.19
CA MET A 173 -22.38 -9.71 9.52
C MET A 173 -21.74 -10.85 8.73
N TYR A 174 -20.77 -10.52 7.90
CA TYR A 174 -19.89 -11.47 7.22
C TYR A 174 -18.50 -11.34 7.83
N HIS A 175 -18.19 -12.24 8.77
CA HIS A 175 -16.84 -12.36 9.34
C HIS A 175 -16.22 -13.64 8.75
N VAL A 176 -15.40 -13.44 7.72
CA VAL A 176 -14.79 -14.54 6.95
C VAL A 176 -13.40 -14.79 7.50
N GLY A 177 -13.10 -16.03 7.85
CA GLY A 177 -11.79 -16.45 8.33
C GLY A 177 -11.72 -17.97 8.46
N GLY A 178 -10.53 -18.47 8.75
CA GLY A 178 -10.25 -19.90 8.85
C GLY A 178 -9.12 -20.33 7.92
N PHE A 179 -8.24 -21.19 8.42
CA PHE A 179 -6.93 -21.47 7.80
C PHE A 179 -6.61 -22.96 7.72
N LYS A 180 -7.59 -23.83 8.02
CA LYS A 180 -7.42 -25.28 8.13
C LYS A 180 -8.61 -26.03 7.54
N GLY A 181 -8.34 -27.19 6.93
CA GLY A 181 -9.36 -28.14 6.50
C GLY A 181 -10.44 -27.52 5.60
N THR A 182 -11.69 -27.92 5.82
CA THR A 182 -12.85 -27.46 5.05
C THR A 182 -13.27 -26.02 5.35
N THR A 183 -12.71 -25.39 6.39
CA THR A 183 -12.97 -23.99 6.74
C THR A 183 -11.85 -23.06 6.28
N ASN A 184 -10.99 -23.50 5.35
CA ASN A 184 -9.94 -22.66 4.79
C ASN A 184 -10.54 -21.55 3.91
N ALA A 185 -10.49 -20.33 4.41
CA ALA A 185 -10.95 -19.11 3.76
C ALA A 185 -9.79 -18.26 3.21
N ILE A 186 -8.56 -18.75 3.23
CA ILE A 186 -7.42 -18.05 2.62
C ILE A 186 -7.68 -17.94 1.12
N ARG A 187 -7.50 -16.75 0.56
CA ARG A 187 -7.60 -16.50 -0.89
C ARG A 187 -6.32 -15.83 -1.37
N THR A 188 -5.72 -16.38 -2.42
CA THR A 188 -4.63 -15.71 -3.15
C THR A 188 -5.24 -14.84 -4.22
N ILE A 189 -5.02 -13.53 -4.12
CA ILE A 189 -5.43 -12.55 -5.13
C ILE A 189 -4.21 -12.27 -6.01
N ALA A 190 -4.41 -12.27 -7.32
CA ALA A 190 -3.35 -12.15 -8.31
C ALA A 190 -3.67 -11.04 -9.33
N PRO A 191 -3.67 -9.76 -8.90
CA PRO A 191 -3.85 -8.67 -9.86
C PRO A 191 -2.61 -8.58 -10.76
N ASP A 192 -2.83 -8.40 -12.05
CA ASP A 192 -1.79 -7.91 -12.94
C ASP A 192 -1.73 -6.38 -12.90
N PHE A 193 -0.68 -5.82 -13.49
CA PHE A 193 -0.54 -4.37 -13.63
C PHE A 193 -1.20 -3.84 -14.92
N ASN A 194 -2.21 -4.54 -15.46
CA ASN A 194 -2.91 -4.20 -16.70
C ASN A 194 -1.98 -4.03 -17.92
N GLY A 195 -0.87 -4.77 -17.94
CA GLY A 195 0.17 -4.66 -18.98
C GLY A 195 1.26 -3.62 -18.68
N ASP A 196 1.13 -2.82 -17.62
CA ASP A 196 2.19 -1.94 -17.15
C ASP A 196 3.31 -2.71 -16.46
N VAL A 197 4.46 -2.04 -16.33
CA VAL A 197 5.64 -2.54 -15.61
C VAL A 197 5.98 -1.58 -14.49
N VAL A 198 6.13 -2.11 -13.29
CA VAL A 198 6.68 -1.35 -12.16
C VAL A 198 8.21 -1.41 -12.25
N ASP A 199 8.81 -0.33 -12.73
CA ASP A 199 10.26 -0.12 -12.73
C ASP A 199 10.72 0.30 -11.32
N MET A 200 11.26 -0.66 -10.57
CA MET A 200 11.76 -0.44 -9.22
C MET A 200 13.16 0.16 -9.27
N ARG A 201 13.28 1.42 -8.85
CA ARG A 201 14.54 2.18 -8.88
C ARG A 201 15.12 2.40 -7.49
N ALA A 202 16.44 2.40 -7.44
CA ALA A 202 17.25 2.68 -6.26
C ALA A 202 16.79 3.96 -5.52
N GLY A 203 16.38 3.82 -4.26
CA GLY A 203 15.98 4.94 -3.39
C GLY A 203 14.73 5.69 -3.86
N LYS A 204 13.93 5.12 -4.77
CA LYS A 204 12.66 5.69 -5.25
C LYS A 204 11.49 4.86 -4.75
N THR A 205 10.33 5.52 -4.67
CA THR A 205 9.05 4.89 -4.38
C THR A 205 8.19 4.89 -5.64
N SER A 206 7.76 3.71 -6.05
CA SER A 206 6.72 3.53 -7.05
C SER A 206 5.36 3.36 -6.35
N THR A 207 4.27 3.79 -6.98
CA THR A 207 2.92 3.70 -6.39
C THR A 207 2.02 2.82 -7.24
N ILE A 208 1.28 1.93 -6.59
CA ILE A 208 0.19 1.14 -7.17
C ILE A 208 -1.13 1.61 -6.56
N HIS A 209 -2.08 1.97 -7.41
CA HIS A 209 -3.45 2.22 -6.99
C HIS A 209 -4.28 0.94 -7.14
N MET A 210 -4.84 0.45 -6.03
CA MET A 210 -5.71 -0.71 -6.02
C MET A 210 -7.16 -0.31 -5.76
N VAL A 211 -8.08 -0.97 -6.45
CA VAL A 211 -9.52 -0.79 -6.26
C VAL A 211 -10.10 -2.07 -5.68
N ALA A 212 -10.60 -2.02 -4.46
CA ALA A 212 -11.35 -3.11 -3.86
C ALA A 212 -12.86 -2.86 -4.08
N ASN A 213 -13.47 -3.70 -4.91
CA ASN A 213 -14.89 -3.63 -5.24
C ASN A 213 -15.69 -4.61 -4.38
N LEU A 214 -16.49 -4.09 -3.45
CA LEU A 214 -17.29 -4.90 -2.54
C LEU A 214 -18.37 -5.71 -3.26
N ALA A 215 -18.84 -5.25 -4.43
CA ALA A 215 -19.83 -6.00 -5.21
C ALA A 215 -19.33 -7.41 -5.61
N GLU A 216 -18.01 -7.57 -5.74
CA GLU A 216 -17.39 -8.87 -6.06
C GLU A 216 -17.57 -9.92 -4.96
N LEU A 217 -17.72 -9.51 -3.70
CA LEU A 217 -17.96 -10.45 -2.60
C LEU A 217 -19.31 -11.17 -2.72
N PHE A 218 -20.30 -10.53 -3.34
CA PHE A 218 -21.62 -11.10 -3.57
C PHE A 218 -21.69 -11.86 -4.90
N ALA A 219 -20.88 -11.44 -5.89
CA ALA A 219 -20.82 -12.07 -7.20
C ALA A 219 -20.01 -13.38 -7.20
N ASN A 220 -18.94 -13.42 -6.41
CA ASN A 220 -17.95 -14.50 -6.39
C ASN A 220 -17.62 -14.92 -4.94
N PRO A 221 -18.58 -15.49 -4.19
CA PRO A 221 -18.44 -15.80 -2.76
C PRO A 221 -17.44 -16.93 -2.44
#